data_AF-A0A957J1R5-F1
#
_entry.id   AF-A0A957J1R5-F1
#
_cell.length_a   1.000
_cell.length_b   1.000
_cell.length_c   1.000
_cell.angle_alpha   90.00
_cell.angle_beta   90.00
_cell.angle_gamma   90.00
#
_symmetry.space_group_name_H-M   'P 1'
#
loop_
_entity.id
_entity.type
_entity.pdbx_description
1 polymer ?
#
loop_
_entity_poly.entity_id
_entity_poly.type
_entity_poly.pdbx_seq_one_letter_code
_entity_poly.pdbx_strand_id
1 'polypeptide(L)'
;YTVMSKRKLRRLVEENYVDGWDDPRMPTIRGLRRRGYTTAAIRNFCEVIGIAKANSTVDVELLEHVLRDDLNAHAPRAMAVVRPLKLVITNYPADMVEEFSVPTHPQDKDNPETRIVPFSREIYIEQDDFMENPPGKYYRLSPGKEVRLLGAYYITADNVVSDDDGNIVEVHCTYDPVSRGGQTPDGRKVKGTIHWVSAQYALDAELRLYDRLFNVPNPEEAPEGGDFTANMNPNSLEVIAAKLEPNLAETAVGDYFQFMRQGYFVKDPDSTPEKAVFNLTVGLRDTWAKIQQG
;
A
#
# COMPACT_ATOMS: atom_id res chain seq x y z
N TYR A 1 -20.90 -1.72 8.37
CA TYR A 1 -19.88 -2.15 7.43
C TYR A 1 -19.78 -3.66 7.30
N THR A 2 -20.41 -4.45 8.17
CA THR A 2 -20.30 -5.91 8.19
C THR A 2 -21.65 -6.56 8.53
N VAL A 3 -21.90 -7.78 8.09
CA VAL A 3 -23.04 -8.62 8.54
C VAL A 3 -22.52 -9.88 9.23
N MET A 4 -23.15 -10.28 10.34
CA MET A 4 -22.72 -11.47 11.12
C MET A 4 -23.70 -12.65 11.02
N SER A 5 -24.90 -12.44 10.44
CA SER A 5 -25.91 -13.48 10.30
C SER A 5 -25.45 -14.57 9.33
N LYS A 6 -25.42 -15.83 9.78
CA LYS A 6 -25.08 -17.00 8.93
C LYS A 6 -25.91 -17.07 7.65
N ARG A 7 -27.21 -16.74 7.71
CA ARG A 7 -28.11 -16.72 6.55
C ARG A 7 -27.65 -15.68 5.51
N LYS A 8 -27.24 -14.50 5.96
CA LYS A 8 -26.78 -13.41 5.08
C LYS A 8 -25.40 -13.70 4.51
N LEU A 9 -24.47 -14.19 5.33
CA LEU A 9 -23.14 -14.61 4.88
C LEU A 9 -23.23 -15.72 3.83
N ARG A 10 -24.11 -16.71 4.04
CA ARG A 10 -24.36 -17.76 3.05
C ARG A 10 -24.89 -17.18 1.75
N ARG A 11 -25.83 -16.24 1.83
CA ARG A 11 -26.37 -15.56 0.65
C ARG A 11 -25.31 -14.78 -0.14
N LEU A 12 -24.39 -14.10 0.55
CA LEU A 12 -23.26 -13.41 -0.10
C LEU A 12 -22.42 -14.37 -0.95
N VAL A 13 -22.20 -15.58 -0.46
CA VAL A 13 -21.45 -16.63 -1.20
C VAL A 13 -22.30 -17.25 -2.31
N GLU A 14 -23.53 -17.68 -2.01
CA GLU A 14 -24.42 -18.35 -2.97
C GLU A 14 -24.81 -17.47 -4.16
N GLU A 15 -24.92 -16.15 -3.95
CA GLU A 15 -25.25 -15.16 -4.98
C GLU A 15 -24.00 -14.50 -5.61
N ASN A 16 -22.79 -14.99 -5.31
CA ASN A 16 -21.51 -14.52 -5.87
C ASN A 16 -21.21 -13.02 -5.64
N TYR A 17 -21.61 -12.48 -4.49
CA TYR A 17 -21.16 -11.15 -4.05
C TYR A 17 -19.72 -11.14 -3.53
N VAL A 18 -19.21 -12.33 -3.18
CA VAL A 18 -17.85 -12.61 -2.71
C VAL A 18 -17.37 -13.93 -3.32
N ASP A 19 -16.06 -14.14 -3.38
CA ASP A 19 -15.46 -15.29 -4.07
C ASP A 19 -15.59 -16.61 -3.28
N GLY A 20 -15.96 -16.53 -2.00
CA GLY A 20 -16.11 -17.68 -1.14
C GLY A 20 -16.17 -17.35 0.34
N TRP A 21 -16.14 -18.39 1.18
CA TRP A 21 -16.13 -18.23 2.64
C TRP A 21 -14.81 -17.68 3.18
N ASP A 22 -13.73 -17.80 2.42
CA ASP A 22 -12.39 -17.29 2.72
C ASP A 22 -12.06 -15.99 1.96
N ASP A 23 -13.04 -15.38 1.28
CA ASP A 23 -12.87 -14.06 0.65
C ASP A 23 -12.36 -13.04 1.69
N PRO A 24 -11.31 -12.26 1.39
CA PRO A 24 -10.73 -11.28 2.32
C PRO A 24 -11.66 -10.14 2.78
N ARG A 25 -12.84 -9.98 2.17
CA ARG A 25 -13.90 -9.05 2.58
C ARG A 25 -14.87 -9.67 3.59
N MET A 26 -14.84 -10.99 3.74
CA MET A 26 -15.75 -11.72 4.64
C MET A 26 -15.27 -11.65 6.09
N PRO A 27 -16.17 -11.46 7.07
CA PRO A 27 -15.83 -11.42 8.49
C PRO A 27 -15.60 -12.81 9.10
N THR A 28 -15.29 -13.81 8.28
CA THR A 28 -14.99 -15.17 8.73
C THR A 28 -13.54 -15.23 9.18
N ILE A 29 -13.20 -16.14 10.08
CA ILE A 29 -11.80 -16.34 10.49
C ILE A 29 -10.92 -16.73 9.29
N ARG A 30 -11.47 -17.44 8.30
CA ARG A 30 -10.76 -17.76 7.06
C ARG A 30 -10.51 -16.53 6.19
N GLY A 31 -11.54 -15.69 6.00
CA GLY A 31 -11.44 -14.43 5.26
C GLY A 31 -10.44 -13.48 5.92
N LEU A 32 -10.55 -13.28 7.23
CA LEU A 32 -9.59 -12.47 7.99
C LEU A 32 -8.16 -13.01 7.89
N ARG A 33 -7.95 -14.33 7.99
CA ARG A 33 -6.61 -14.93 7.83
C ARG A 33 -6.06 -14.69 6.42
N ARG A 34 -6.86 -14.90 5.38
CA ARG A 34 -6.45 -14.67 3.97
C ARG A 34 -6.23 -13.18 3.68
N ARG A 35 -7.01 -12.32 4.32
CA ARG A 35 -6.85 -10.86 4.31
C ARG A 35 -5.54 -10.42 4.96
N GLY A 36 -5.00 -11.23 5.86
CA GLY A 36 -3.73 -10.99 6.52
C GLY A 36 -3.84 -10.53 7.98
N TYR A 37 -4.98 -10.76 8.62
CA TYR A 37 -5.11 -10.57 10.06
C TYR A 37 -4.26 -11.59 10.81
N THR A 38 -3.43 -11.10 11.73
CA THR A 38 -2.63 -11.97 12.58
C THR A 38 -3.47 -12.53 13.73
N THR A 39 -3.10 -13.73 14.17
CA THR A 39 -3.72 -14.34 15.35
C THR A 39 -3.51 -13.47 16.60
N ALA A 40 -2.38 -12.77 16.69
CA ALA A 40 -2.07 -11.86 17.80
C ALA A 40 -3.04 -10.67 17.83
N ALA A 41 -3.24 -10.00 16.68
CA ALA A 41 -4.17 -8.88 16.57
C ALA A 41 -5.61 -9.27 16.91
N ILE A 42 -6.09 -10.43 16.43
CA ILE A 42 -7.46 -10.90 16.75
C ILE A 42 -7.63 -11.17 18.25
N ARG A 43 -6.64 -11.80 18.90
CA ARG A 43 -6.70 -12.03 20.36
C ARG A 43 -6.67 -10.73 21.14
N ASN A 44 -5.77 -9.81 20.79
CA ASN A 44 -5.68 -8.50 21.42
C ASN A 44 -6.98 -7.71 21.24
N PHE A 45 -7.59 -7.75 20.06
CA PHE A 45 -8.90 -7.12 19.84
C PHE A 45 -9.98 -7.67 20.79
N CYS A 46 -10.06 -8.99 20.97
CA CYS A 46 -10.98 -9.62 21.92
C CYS A 46 -10.71 -9.20 23.38
N GLU A 47 -9.45 -9.01 23.77
CA GLU A 47 -9.08 -8.52 25.10
C GLU A 47 -9.50 -7.06 25.30
N VAL A 48 -9.27 -6.21 24.29
CA VAL A 48 -9.58 -4.77 24.34
C VAL A 48 -11.09 -4.50 24.43
N ILE A 49 -11.92 -5.22 23.67
CA ILE A 49 -13.38 -5.01 23.71
C ILE A 49 -14.01 -5.54 25.01
N GLY A 50 -13.33 -6.46 25.69
CA GLY A 50 -13.78 -7.08 26.93
C GLY A 50 -15.06 -7.91 26.78
N ILE A 51 -15.61 -8.32 27.92
CA ILE A 51 -16.84 -9.11 27.98
C ILE A 51 -17.85 -8.36 28.85
N ALA A 52 -18.97 -7.98 28.27
CA ALA A 52 -20.08 -7.31 28.94
C ALA A 52 -21.42 -8.00 28.64
N LYS A 53 -22.41 -7.82 29.52
CA LYS A 53 -23.77 -8.34 29.33
C LYS A 53 -24.66 -7.40 28.50
N ALA A 54 -24.24 -6.16 28.32
CA ALA A 54 -24.96 -5.18 27.51
C ALA A 54 -24.61 -5.38 26.03
N ASN A 55 -25.59 -5.28 25.15
CA ASN A 55 -25.36 -5.32 23.71
C ASN A 55 -24.60 -4.06 23.29
N SER A 56 -23.52 -4.24 22.54
CA SER A 56 -22.77 -3.16 21.91
C SER A 56 -22.33 -3.59 20.51
N THR A 57 -22.16 -2.60 19.64
CA THR A 57 -21.50 -2.79 18.34
C THR A 57 -20.14 -2.11 18.42
N VAL A 58 -19.08 -2.84 18.08
CA VAL A 58 -17.73 -2.32 18.08
C VAL A 58 -17.40 -1.81 16.69
N ASP A 59 -16.75 -0.65 16.62
CA ASP A 59 -16.28 -0.10 15.36
C ASP A 59 -15.18 -0.97 14.76
N VAL A 60 -15.27 -1.23 13.44
CA VAL A 60 -14.26 -1.97 12.68
C VAL A 60 -12.90 -1.26 12.73
N GLU A 61 -12.89 0.06 12.89
CA GLU A 61 -11.67 0.85 13.00
C GLU A 61 -10.82 0.45 14.22
N LEU A 62 -11.44 -0.01 15.31
CA LEU A 62 -10.70 -0.53 16.47
C LEU A 62 -9.96 -1.82 16.13
N LEU A 63 -10.62 -2.72 15.39
CA LEU A 63 -10.02 -3.97 14.93
C LEU A 63 -8.83 -3.70 14.00
N GLU A 64 -8.99 -2.77 13.06
CA GLU A 64 -7.90 -2.35 12.18
C GLU A 64 -6.77 -1.61 12.93
N HIS A 65 -7.10 -0.84 13.97
CA HIS A 65 -6.10 -0.17 14.80
C HIS A 65 -5.20 -1.18 15.50
N VAL A 66 -5.78 -2.19 16.16
CA VAL A 66 -5.04 -3.26 16.82
C VAL A 66 -4.17 -4.03 15.83
N LEU A 67 -4.68 -4.27 14.61
CA LEU A 67 -3.89 -4.92 13.55
C LEU A 67 -2.72 -4.05 13.07
N ARG A 68 -2.93 -2.75 12.87
CA ARG A 68 -1.86 -1.83 12.47
C ARG A 68 -0.75 -1.79 13.51
N ASP A 69 -1.09 -1.80 14.80
CA ASP A 69 -0.10 -1.78 15.88
C ASP A 69 0.75 -3.05 15.88
N ASP A 70 0.11 -4.22 15.73
CA ASP A 70 0.81 -5.50 15.61
C ASP A 70 1.72 -5.56 14.38
N LEU A 71 1.20 -5.21 13.20
CA LEU A 71 2.00 -5.23 11.97
C LEU A 71 3.10 -4.16 11.94
N ASN A 72 2.89 -3.00 12.57
CA ASN A 72 3.92 -1.96 12.66
C ASN A 72 5.15 -2.46 13.42
N ALA A 73 4.96 -3.30 14.43
CA ALA A 73 6.05 -3.83 15.26
C ALA A 73 6.81 -5.00 14.61
N HIS A 74 6.21 -5.71 13.65
CA HIS A 74 6.76 -6.98 13.16
C HIS A 74 6.95 -7.07 11.65
N ALA A 75 6.20 -6.31 10.83
CA ALA A 75 6.23 -6.48 9.38
C ALA A 75 7.49 -5.83 8.77
N PRO A 76 8.33 -6.56 8.00
CA PRO A 76 9.41 -5.93 7.24
C PRO A 76 8.86 -4.89 6.25
N ARG A 77 9.65 -3.87 5.94
CA ARG A 77 9.30 -2.81 5.00
C ARG A 77 9.89 -3.14 3.63
N ALA A 78 9.09 -2.92 2.59
CA ALA A 78 9.50 -3.07 1.21
C ALA A 78 8.96 -1.91 0.37
N MET A 79 9.63 -1.62 -0.75
CA MET A 79 9.15 -0.69 -1.76
C MET A 79 8.26 -1.45 -2.76
N ALA A 80 7.04 -0.95 -2.91
CA ALA A 80 6.10 -1.39 -3.91
C ALA A 80 5.45 -0.13 -4.48
N VAL A 81 5.41 -0.03 -5.79
CA VAL A 81 4.75 1.04 -6.51
C VAL A 81 3.40 0.50 -6.99
N VAL A 82 2.33 0.96 -6.34
CA VAL A 82 0.97 0.47 -6.55
C VAL A 82 0.45 0.95 -7.90
N ARG A 83 0.61 2.25 -8.20
CA ARG A 83 0.22 2.85 -9.49
C ARG A 83 1.46 3.39 -10.19
N PRO A 84 2.13 2.59 -11.02
CA PRO A 84 3.45 2.94 -11.54
C PRO A 84 3.42 4.07 -12.57
N LEU A 85 4.12 5.16 -12.25
CA LEU A 85 4.52 6.21 -13.19
C LEU A 85 6.00 6.01 -13.53
N LYS A 86 6.30 5.88 -14.83
CA LYS A 86 7.67 5.72 -15.31
C LYS A 86 8.43 7.04 -15.13
N LEU A 87 9.66 6.94 -14.66
CA LEU A 87 10.55 8.07 -14.51
C LEU A 87 11.93 7.73 -15.09
N VAL A 88 12.45 8.63 -15.94
CA VAL A 88 13.72 8.48 -16.64
C VAL A 88 14.71 9.53 -16.16
N ILE A 89 15.81 9.08 -15.55
CA ILE A 89 16.86 9.96 -15.03
C ILE A 89 17.84 10.28 -16.15
N THR A 90 17.63 11.42 -16.81
CA THR A 90 18.26 11.76 -18.09
C THR A 90 19.78 11.89 -18.05
N ASN A 91 20.35 12.32 -16.92
CA ASN A 91 21.79 12.42 -16.69
C ASN A 91 22.42 11.20 -16.00
N TYR A 92 21.66 10.12 -15.77
CA TYR A 92 22.20 8.86 -15.24
C TYR A 92 22.67 7.93 -16.37
N PRO A 93 23.85 7.30 -16.30
CA PRO A 93 24.34 6.45 -17.39
C PRO A 93 23.42 5.26 -17.66
N ALA A 94 23.17 4.94 -18.93
CA ALA A 94 22.16 3.95 -19.32
C ALA A 94 22.46 2.52 -18.80
N ASP A 95 23.73 2.12 -18.81
CA ASP A 95 24.16 0.76 -18.42
C ASP A 95 24.64 0.68 -16.96
N MET A 96 24.51 1.76 -16.19
CA MET A 96 24.91 1.78 -14.78
C MET A 96 23.79 1.23 -13.91
N VAL A 97 24.16 0.31 -13.03
CA VAL A 97 23.31 -0.21 -11.96
C VAL A 97 24.07 -0.07 -10.67
N GLU A 98 23.43 0.56 -9.68
CA GLU A 98 23.98 0.70 -8.33
C GLU A 98 23.10 -0.03 -7.34
N GLU A 99 23.72 -0.52 -6.28
CA GLU A 99 23.04 -1.13 -5.17
C GLU A 99 22.99 -0.15 -3.99
N PHE A 100 21.81 -0.09 -3.35
CA PHE A 100 21.59 0.69 -2.14
C PHE A 100 21.16 -0.23 -1.00
N SER A 101 21.73 0.00 0.18
CA SER A 101 21.30 -0.67 1.41
C SER A 101 20.19 0.17 2.06
N VAL A 102 19.01 -0.43 2.22
CA VAL A 102 17.84 0.20 2.83
C VAL A 102 17.40 -0.60 4.06
N PRO A 103 17.14 0.04 5.21
CA PRO A 103 16.67 -0.66 6.40
C PRO A 103 15.38 -1.45 6.17
N THR A 104 15.36 -2.71 6.61
CA THR A 104 14.19 -3.60 6.53
C THR A 104 13.15 -3.22 7.56
N HIS A 105 13.54 -2.76 8.76
CA HIS A 105 12.60 -2.27 9.77
C HIS A 105 13.18 -1.03 10.48
N PRO A 106 12.89 0.20 10.00
CA PRO A 106 13.53 1.42 10.52
C PRO A 106 13.33 1.69 12.02
N GLN A 107 12.28 1.11 12.62
CA GLN A 107 11.97 1.25 14.04
C GLN A 107 12.60 0.15 14.90
N ASP A 108 13.12 -0.91 14.30
CA ASP A 108 13.79 -2.00 15.03
C ASP A 108 15.26 -1.63 15.18
N LYS A 109 15.57 -0.97 16.29
CA LYS A 109 16.93 -0.54 16.60
C LYS A 109 17.80 -1.70 17.11
N ASP A 110 17.16 -2.77 17.56
CA ASP A 110 17.82 -3.92 18.16
C ASP A 110 18.31 -4.90 17.10
N ASN A 111 17.63 -4.95 15.94
CA ASN A 111 18.06 -5.70 14.77
C ASN A 111 18.10 -4.84 13.49
N PRO A 112 19.22 -4.13 13.20
CA PRO A 112 19.34 -3.22 12.07
C PRO A 112 19.57 -3.97 10.75
N GLU A 113 18.65 -4.86 10.39
CA GLU A 113 18.69 -5.55 9.10
C GLU A 113 18.47 -4.55 7.97
N THR A 114 19.22 -4.75 6.89
CA THR A 114 19.08 -4.00 5.66
C THR A 114 18.88 -4.95 4.51
N ARG A 115 18.24 -4.46 3.45
CA ARG A 115 18.10 -5.16 2.18
C ARG A 115 18.72 -4.33 1.08
N ILE A 116 19.21 -5.02 0.05
CA ILE A 116 19.81 -4.38 -1.12
C ILE A 116 18.73 -4.10 -2.14
N VAL A 117 18.69 -2.87 -2.66
CA VAL A 117 17.75 -2.47 -3.71
C VAL A 117 18.52 -1.92 -4.91
N PRO A 118 18.31 -2.46 -6.12
CA PRO A 118 19.01 -1.97 -7.31
C PRO A 118 18.39 -0.66 -7.78
N PHE A 119 19.25 0.25 -8.22
CA PHE A 119 18.93 1.53 -8.82
C PHE A 119 19.46 1.57 -10.25
N SER A 120 18.65 2.08 -11.15
CA SER A 120 18.93 2.17 -12.58
C SER A 120 18.44 3.51 -13.13
N ARG A 121 18.82 3.81 -14.37
CA ARG A 121 18.38 5.02 -15.10
C ARG A 121 16.85 5.17 -15.14
N GLU A 122 16.14 4.06 -15.33
CA GLU A 122 14.68 4.02 -15.36
C GLU A 122 14.16 3.45 -14.05
N ILE A 123 13.20 4.14 -13.44
CA ILE A 123 12.53 3.73 -12.20
C ILE A 123 11.02 3.93 -12.34
N TYR A 124 10.25 3.29 -11.46
CA TYR A 124 8.85 3.61 -11.22
C TYR A 124 8.70 4.33 -9.89
N ILE A 125 7.80 5.31 -9.85
CA ILE A 125 7.30 5.98 -8.65
C ILE A 125 5.76 5.90 -8.65
N GLU A 126 5.11 6.28 -7.56
CA GLU A 126 3.64 6.36 -7.58
C GLU A 126 3.15 7.48 -8.50
N GLN A 127 2.05 7.25 -9.21
CA GLN A 127 1.36 8.27 -10.00
C GLN A 127 1.07 9.53 -9.17
N ASP A 128 0.65 9.36 -7.91
CA ASP A 128 0.31 10.46 -6.99
C ASP A 128 1.54 11.19 -6.41
N ASP A 129 2.74 10.68 -6.66
CA ASP A 129 4.01 11.31 -6.27
C ASP A 129 4.52 12.35 -7.24
N PHE A 130 3.83 12.54 -8.37
CA PHE A 130 4.09 13.64 -9.30
C PHE A 130 2.85 14.54 -9.48
N MET A 131 3.07 15.85 -9.54
CA MET A 131 2.02 16.81 -9.87
C MET A 131 2.61 18.05 -10.54
N GLU A 132 2.15 18.39 -11.74
CA GLU A 132 2.64 19.57 -12.47
C GLU A 132 2.29 20.88 -11.76
N ASN A 133 1.05 20.98 -11.27
CA ASN A 133 0.51 22.17 -10.62
C ASN A 133 0.13 21.87 -9.17
N PRO A 134 1.12 21.70 -8.27
CA PRO A 134 0.87 21.24 -6.92
C PRO A 134 0.25 22.32 -6.02
N PRO A 135 -0.70 21.98 -5.13
CA PRO A 135 -1.18 22.90 -4.12
C PRO A 135 -0.06 23.23 -3.11
N GLY A 136 -0.28 24.28 -2.31
CA GLY A 136 0.57 24.56 -1.16
C GLY A 136 0.68 23.35 -0.22
N LYS A 137 1.88 23.13 0.37
CA LYS A 137 2.21 21.97 1.23
C LYS A 137 2.27 20.60 0.52
N TYR A 138 2.30 20.56 -0.81
CA TYR A 138 2.74 19.38 -1.55
C TYR A 138 4.28 19.29 -1.53
N TYR A 139 4.82 18.19 -1.02
CA TYR A 139 6.27 18.00 -0.85
C TYR A 139 6.86 16.89 -1.73
N ARG A 140 6.05 16.32 -2.63
CA ARG A 140 6.48 15.27 -3.58
C ARG A 140 6.98 15.93 -4.88
N LEU A 141 7.21 15.14 -5.93
CA LEU A 141 7.84 15.61 -7.15
C LEU A 141 6.94 16.58 -7.92
N SER A 142 7.50 17.71 -8.32
CA SER A 142 6.84 18.69 -9.20
C SER A 142 7.91 19.41 -10.02
N PRO A 143 7.57 20.01 -11.16
CA PRO A 143 8.53 20.69 -12.02
C PRO A 143 9.41 21.69 -11.25
N GLY A 144 10.73 21.57 -11.42
CA GLY A 144 11.71 22.46 -10.80
C GLY A 144 11.88 22.33 -9.28
N LYS A 145 11.25 21.34 -8.62
CA LYS A 145 11.46 21.05 -7.19
C LYS A 145 12.14 19.72 -6.98
N GLU A 146 13.06 19.72 -6.02
CA GLU A 146 13.74 18.50 -5.61
C GLU A 146 12.86 17.62 -4.71
N VAL A 147 12.95 16.31 -4.94
CA VAL A 147 12.47 15.29 -4.02
C VAL A 147 13.58 14.27 -3.75
N ARG A 148 13.58 13.70 -2.54
CA ARG A 148 14.50 12.60 -2.19
C ARG A 148 13.88 11.26 -2.60
N LEU A 149 14.60 10.46 -3.36
CA LEU A 149 14.33 9.04 -3.51
C LEU A 149 14.82 8.32 -2.25
N LEU A 150 13.95 7.53 -1.63
CA LEU A 150 14.27 6.85 -0.38
C LEU A 150 15.57 6.03 -0.50
N GLY A 151 16.55 6.34 0.35
CA GLY A 151 17.85 5.65 0.39
C GLY A 151 18.79 5.93 -0.79
N ALA A 152 18.38 6.73 -1.79
CA ALA A 152 19.13 6.91 -3.04
C ALA A 152 19.56 8.37 -3.26
N TYR A 153 19.02 9.06 -4.27
CA TYR A 153 19.44 10.39 -4.69
C TYR A 153 18.35 11.45 -4.53
N TYR A 154 18.73 12.72 -4.68
CA TYR A 154 17.80 13.81 -4.97
C TYR A 154 17.59 13.88 -6.48
N ILE A 155 16.33 14.11 -6.87
CA ILE A 155 15.95 14.28 -8.27
C ILE A 155 15.14 15.56 -8.47
N THR A 156 15.23 16.14 -9.66
CA THR A 156 14.43 17.29 -10.10
C THR A 156 13.72 16.96 -11.40
N ALA A 157 12.39 17.10 -11.43
CA ALA A 157 11.61 16.90 -12.65
C ALA A 157 11.83 18.05 -13.64
N ASP A 158 12.19 17.71 -14.87
CA ASP A 158 12.53 18.65 -15.94
C ASP A 158 11.45 18.69 -17.01
N ASN A 159 10.89 17.52 -17.38
CA ASN A 159 9.90 17.42 -18.43
C ASN A 159 8.90 16.28 -18.19
N VAL A 160 7.74 16.34 -18.84
CA VAL A 160 6.67 15.34 -18.76
C VAL A 160 6.29 14.85 -20.14
N VAL A 161 5.90 13.59 -20.23
CA VAL A 161 5.32 12.99 -21.42
C VAL A 161 3.91 12.55 -21.07
N SER A 162 2.95 13.00 -21.88
CA SER A 162 1.54 12.63 -21.75
C SER A 162 1.10 11.77 -22.93
N ASP A 163 0.09 10.93 -22.69
CA ASP A 163 -0.64 10.24 -23.76
C ASP A 163 -1.62 11.17 -24.49
N ASP A 164 -2.34 10.62 -25.48
CA ASP A 164 -3.31 11.35 -26.30
C ASP A 164 -4.52 11.89 -25.49
N ASP A 165 -4.81 11.28 -24.33
CA ASP A 165 -5.87 11.68 -23.42
C ASP A 165 -5.38 12.72 -22.37
N GLY A 166 -4.09 13.08 -22.42
CA GLY A 166 -3.45 14.05 -21.53
C GLY A 166 -3.00 13.47 -20.19
N ASN A 167 -3.04 12.15 -20.01
CA ASN A 167 -2.53 11.50 -18.80
C ASN A 167 -1.00 11.46 -18.85
N ILE A 168 -0.37 11.75 -17.71
CA ILE A 168 1.09 11.72 -17.58
C ILE A 168 1.54 10.27 -17.48
N VAL A 169 2.32 9.82 -18.46
CA VAL A 169 2.79 8.43 -18.56
C VAL A 169 4.28 8.28 -18.27
N GLU A 170 5.05 9.35 -18.43
CA GLU A 170 6.50 9.35 -18.15
C GLU A 170 6.97 10.73 -17.69
N VAL A 171 7.90 10.75 -16.73
CA VAL A 171 8.56 11.98 -16.24
C VAL A 171 10.05 11.89 -16.50
N HIS A 172 10.63 12.92 -17.13
CA HIS A 172 12.06 13.06 -17.28
C HIS A 172 12.60 13.93 -16.15
N CYS A 173 13.64 13.45 -15.50
CA CYS A 173 14.28 14.17 -14.41
C CYS A 173 15.79 14.12 -14.53
N THR A 174 16.46 14.92 -13.71
CA THR A 174 17.89 14.82 -13.44
C THR A 174 18.10 14.40 -11.99
N TYR A 175 19.22 13.73 -11.69
CA TYR A 175 19.65 13.45 -10.32
C TYR A 175 20.85 14.30 -9.93
N ASP A 176 21.02 14.52 -8.62
CA ASP A 176 22.23 15.11 -8.06
C ASP A 176 23.24 14.01 -7.65
N PRO A 177 24.38 13.84 -8.34
CA PRO A 177 25.38 12.82 -8.00
C PRO A 177 25.99 12.95 -6.61
N VAL A 178 26.04 14.17 -6.04
CA VAL A 178 26.60 14.38 -4.69
C VAL A 178 25.60 14.04 -3.58
N SER A 179 24.37 13.66 -3.94
CA SER A 179 23.30 13.33 -2.99
C SER A 179 23.17 11.84 -2.66
N ARG A 180 24.15 11.00 -3.06
CA ARG A 180 24.13 9.53 -2.88
C ARG A 180 23.83 9.16 -1.42
N GLY A 181 22.81 8.33 -1.20
CA GLY A 181 22.35 7.95 0.14
C GLY A 181 21.34 8.93 0.76
N GLY A 182 20.89 9.94 0.01
CA GLY A 182 19.82 10.85 0.40
C GLY A 182 20.28 12.07 1.21
N GLN A 183 21.57 12.42 1.17
CA GLN A 183 22.13 13.60 1.84
C GLN A 183 23.15 14.29 0.95
N THR A 184 23.23 15.61 1.02
CA THR A 184 24.20 16.44 0.29
C THR A 184 25.16 17.15 1.25
N PRO A 185 26.42 17.40 0.85
CA PRO A 185 27.39 18.12 1.69
C PRO A 185 27.00 19.56 2.03
N ASP A 186 26.21 20.21 1.16
CA ASP A 186 25.68 21.56 1.38
C ASP A 186 24.58 21.63 2.46
N GLY A 187 24.09 20.48 2.92
CA GLY A 187 23.05 20.37 3.95
C GLY A 187 21.69 20.90 3.51
N ARG A 188 21.43 21.09 2.21
CA ARG A 188 20.15 21.64 1.74
C ARG A 188 18.99 20.72 2.10
N LYS A 189 17.90 21.31 2.57
CA LYS A 189 16.74 20.57 3.07
C LYS A 189 15.75 20.28 1.94
N VAL A 190 15.73 19.04 1.47
CA VAL A 190 14.66 18.51 0.63
C VAL A 190 13.49 18.06 1.50
N LYS A 191 12.28 18.58 1.21
CA LYS A 191 11.12 18.45 2.11
C LYS A 191 10.42 17.10 2.04
N GLY A 192 10.42 16.44 0.88
CA GLY A 192 9.76 15.15 0.70
C GLY A 192 10.71 14.01 0.43
N THR A 193 10.23 12.81 0.72
CA THR A 193 10.89 11.56 0.36
C THR A 193 9.84 10.61 -0.19
N ILE A 194 10.09 10.05 -1.36
CA ILE A 194 9.20 9.10 -2.06
C ILE A 194 9.92 7.76 -2.21
N HIS A 195 9.15 6.67 -2.21
CA HIS A 195 9.66 5.35 -2.57
C HIS A 195 9.67 5.18 -4.08
N TRP A 196 10.40 4.18 -4.54
CA TRP A 196 10.64 3.93 -5.95
C TRP A 196 11.04 2.46 -6.14
N VAL A 197 10.97 1.95 -7.36
CA VAL A 197 11.55 0.66 -7.73
C VAL A 197 12.27 0.78 -9.08
N SER A 198 13.38 0.07 -9.27
CA SER A 198 14.06 0.04 -10.58
C SER A 198 13.15 -0.58 -11.64
N ALA A 199 13.00 0.07 -12.80
CA ALA A 199 12.17 -0.46 -13.88
C ALA A 199 12.74 -1.74 -14.49
N GLN A 200 14.07 -1.89 -14.46
CA GLN A 200 14.79 -3.05 -15.00
C GLN A 200 14.67 -4.30 -14.11
N TYR A 201 14.59 -4.10 -12.79
CA TYR A 201 14.61 -5.19 -11.80
C TYR A 201 13.31 -5.36 -11.01
N ALA A 202 12.30 -4.52 -11.28
CA ALA A 202 11.02 -4.62 -10.61
C ALA A 202 10.29 -5.91 -11.00
N LEU A 203 9.62 -6.51 -10.02
CA LEU A 203 8.74 -7.65 -10.23
C LEU A 203 7.33 -7.15 -10.57
N ASP A 204 6.69 -7.83 -11.51
CA ASP A 204 5.26 -7.66 -11.77
C ASP A 204 4.44 -8.36 -10.69
N ALA A 205 3.43 -7.66 -10.17
CA ALA A 205 2.52 -8.23 -9.19
C ALA A 205 1.09 -7.75 -9.36
N GLU A 206 0.14 -8.59 -8.94
CA GLU A 206 -1.24 -8.21 -8.73
C GLU A 206 -1.43 -7.77 -7.27
N LEU A 207 -1.86 -6.53 -7.06
CA LEU A 207 -2.28 -6.05 -5.74
C LEU A 207 -3.79 -6.00 -5.69
N ARG A 208 -4.36 -6.58 -4.63
CA ARG A 208 -5.79 -6.55 -4.32
C ARG A 208 -6.03 -5.56 -3.20
N LEU A 209 -6.47 -4.36 -3.57
CA LEU A 209 -6.81 -3.30 -2.64
C LEU A 209 -8.26 -3.48 -2.22
N TYR A 210 -8.46 -4.07 -1.06
CA TYR A 210 -9.79 -4.30 -0.55
C TYR A 210 -10.23 -3.17 0.40
N ASP A 211 -11.50 -2.83 0.33
CA ASP A 211 -12.19 -1.87 1.20
C ASP A 211 -13.34 -2.57 1.95
N ARG A 212 -14.10 -1.81 2.75
CA ARG A 212 -15.29 -2.26 3.46
C ARG A 212 -16.30 -2.87 2.46
N LEU A 213 -16.88 -4.02 2.79
CA LEU A 213 -17.83 -4.73 1.92
C LEU A 213 -19.16 -3.97 1.73
N PHE A 214 -19.52 -3.11 2.68
CA PHE A 214 -20.74 -2.31 2.67
C PHE A 214 -20.40 -0.83 2.87
N ASN A 215 -21.19 0.06 2.27
CA ASN A 215 -20.99 1.52 2.35
C ASN A 215 -21.54 2.15 3.63
N VAL A 216 -22.35 1.43 4.40
CA VAL A 216 -23.02 1.96 5.60
C VAL A 216 -22.60 1.25 6.89
N PRO A 217 -22.59 1.93 8.06
CA PRO A 217 -22.26 1.33 9.35
C PRO A 217 -23.17 0.16 9.74
N ASN A 218 -24.47 0.24 9.49
CA ASN A 218 -25.42 -0.86 9.68
C ASN A 218 -25.99 -1.34 8.34
N PRO A 219 -25.40 -2.36 7.69
CA PRO A 219 -25.87 -2.81 6.38
C PRO A 219 -27.28 -3.39 6.40
N GLU A 220 -27.78 -3.76 7.58
CA GLU A 220 -29.12 -4.35 7.73
C GLU A 220 -30.23 -3.31 7.62
N GLU A 221 -29.91 -2.03 7.79
CA GLU A 221 -30.82 -0.91 7.55
C GLU A 221 -30.78 -0.55 6.06
N ALA A 222 -31.61 -1.23 5.27
CA ALA A 222 -31.73 -0.99 3.84
C ALA A 222 -32.78 0.09 3.52
N PRO A 223 -32.64 0.81 2.39
CA PRO A 223 -33.68 1.69 1.86
C PRO A 223 -35.02 0.95 1.66
N GLU A 224 -36.13 1.70 1.65
CA GLU A 224 -37.48 1.13 1.49
C GLU A 224 -37.58 0.29 0.21
N GLY A 225 -38.00 -0.99 0.36
CA GLY A 225 -38.11 -1.95 -0.74
C GLY A 225 -36.80 -2.69 -1.10
N GLY A 226 -35.67 -2.33 -0.48
CA GLY A 226 -34.38 -3.01 -0.66
C GLY A 226 -34.04 -3.99 0.47
N ASP A 227 -32.93 -4.70 0.31
CA ASP A 227 -32.33 -5.52 1.37
C ASP A 227 -30.86 -5.13 1.61
N PHE A 228 -30.17 -5.81 2.53
CA PHE A 228 -28.81 -5.46 2.95
C PHE A 228 -27.78 -5.46 1.80
N THR A 229 -28.04 -6.15 0.69
CA THR A 229 -27.16 -6.16 -0.50
C THR A 229 -27.21 -4.83 -1.25
N ALA A 230 -28.29 -4.04 -1.13
CA ALA A 230 -28.38 -2.69 -1.69
C ALA A 230 -27.34 -1.73 -1.08
N ASN A 231 -26.84 -2.06 0.10
CA ASN A 231 -25.82 -1.29 0.81
C ASN A 231 -24.38 -1.72 0.48
N MET A 232 -24.17 -2.62 -0.48
CA MET A 232 -22.85 -3.11 -0.84
C MET A 232 -21.95 -2.01 -1.41
N ASN A 233 -20.66 -2.13 -1.14
CA ASN A 233 -19.63 -1.29 -1.74
C ASN A 233 -19.15 -1.92 -3.06
N PRO A 234 -19.49 -1.33 -4.22
CA PRO A 234 -19.01 -1.83 -5.51
C PRO A 234 -17.47 -1.71 -5.64
N ASN A 235 -16.85 -0.83 -4.85
CA ASN A 235 -15.41 -0.61 -4.81
C ASN A 235 -14.74 -1.38 -3.66
N SER A 236 -15.39 -2.42 -3.12
CA SER A 236 -14.85 -3.23 -2.01
C SER A 236 -13.59 -4.02 -2.38
N LEU A 237 -13.27 -4.11 -3.67
CA LEU A 237 -12.06 -4.70 -4.20
C LEU A 237 -11.66 -3.95 -5.47
N GLU A 238 -10.44 -3.43 -5.49
CA GLU A 238 -9.75 -2.98 -6.68
C GLU A 238 -8.53 -3.87 -6.93
N VAL A 239 -8.36 -4.33 -8.17
CA VAL A 239 -7.23 -5.18 -8.57
C VAL A 239 -6.31 -4.37 -9.46
N ILE A 240 -5.03 -4.27 -9.10
CA ILE A 240 -4.05 -3.40 -9.76
C ILE A 240 -2.81 -4.19 -10.16
N ALA A 241 -2.28 -3.91 -11.35
CA ALA A 241 -0.94 -4.33 -11.75
C ALA A 241 0.10 -3.36 -11.19
N ALA A 242 0.96 -3.84 -10.29
CA ALA A 242 1.93 -3.05 -9.56
C ALA A 242 3.36 -3.51 -9.84
N LYS A 243 4.34 -2.70 -9.39
CA LYS A 243 5.77 -2.98 -9.51
C LYS A 243 6.40 -3.11 -8.12
N LEU A 244 7.03 -4.24 -7.83
CA LEU A 244 7.62 -4.55 -6.53
C LEU A 244 9.15 -4.54 -6.59
N GLU A 245 9.82 -4.25 -5.47
CA GLU A 245 11.27 -4.45 -5.37
C GLU A 245 11.66 -5.95 -5.48
N PRO A 246 12.83 -6.29 -6.03
CA PRO A 246 13.20 -7.68 -6.35
C PRO A 246 13.34 -8.59 -5.13
N ASN A 247 13.59 -8.05 -3.92
CA ASN A 247 13.67 -8.85 -2.70
C ASN A 247 12.37 -9.59 -2.36
N LEU A 248 11.25 -9.22 -3.01
CA LEU A 248 9.95 -9.86 -2.78
C LEU A 248 9.75 -11.14 -3.61
N ALA A 249 10.68 -11.51 -4.51
CA ALA A 249 10.53 -12.67 -5.39
C ALA A 249 10.35 -13.99 -4.62
N GLU A 250 11.19 -14.23 -3.61
CA GLU A 250 11.27 -15.50 -2.87
C GLU A 250 10.41 -15.54 -1.60
N THR A 251 9.51 -14.57 -1.43
CA THR A 251 8.62 -14.49 -0.25
C THR A 251 7.64 -15.65 -0.19
N ALA A 252 7.33 -16.14 1.00
CA ALA A 252 6.38 -17.23 1.18
C ALA A 252 4.92 -16.72 1.21
N VAL A 253 3.97 -17.58 0.82
CA VAL A 253 2.55 -17.29 1.01
C VAL A 253 2.26 -17.08 2.50
N GLY A 254 1.56 -16.01 2.83
CA GLY A 254 1.28 -15.61 4.20
C GLY A 254 2.34 -14.70 4.85
N ASP A 255 3.45 -14.41 4.16
CA ASP A 255 4.39 -13.39 4.62
C ASP A 255 3.78 -11.99 4.51
N TYR A 256 4.11 -11.13 5.47
CA TYR A 256 3.58 -9.77 5.61
C TYR A 256 4.66 -8.74 5.32
N PHE A 257 4.27 -7.65 4.68
CA PHE A 257 5.15 -6.51 4.42
C PHE A 257 4.40 -5.21 4.65
N GLN A 258 5.07 -4.22 5.24
CA GLN A 258 4.64 -2.84 5.06
C GLN A 258 5.19 -2.35 3.71
N PHE A 259 4.32 -2.23 2.72
CA PHE A 259 4.65 -1.48 1.51
C PHE A 259 4.70 0.00 1.87
N MET A 260 5.90 0.57 1.74
CA MET A 260 6.21 1.89 2.27
C MET A 260 5.21 2.93 1.75
N ARG A 261 4.66 3.73 2.66
CA ARG A 261 3.64 4.77 2.40
C ARG A 261 2.27 4.26 1.90
N GLN A 262 2.11 2.97 1.60
CA GLN A 262 0.87 2.40 1.07
C GLN A 262 0.04 1.71 2.13
N GLY A 263 0.64 0.79 2.89
CA GLY A 263 -0.09 -0.03 3.85
C GLY A 263 0.64 -1.32 4.18
N TYR A 264 -0.07 -2.21 4.85
CA TYR A 264 0.41 -3.56 5.11
C TYR A 264 -0.24 -4.53 4.14
N PHE A 265 0.55 -5.44 3.60
CA PHE A 265 0.16 -6.40 2.60
C PHE A 265 0.57 -7.81 3.00
N VAL A 266 -0.17 -8.80 2.55
CA VAL A 266 0.15 -10.23 2.73
C VAL A 266 0.20 -10.92 1.37
N LYS A 267 1.16 -11.83 1.18
CA LYS A 267 1.21 -12.67 -0.04
C LYS A 267 0.05 -13.67 -0.04
N ASP A 268 -0.82 -13.57 -1.04
CA ASP A 268 -2.03 -14.39 -1.16
C ASP A 268 -1.70 -15.81 -1.68
N PRO A 269 -2.45 -16.85 -1.26
CA PRO A 269 -2.32 -18.21 -1.79
C PRO A 269 -2.51 -18.35 -3.30
N ASP A 270 -3.17 -17.39 -3.97
CA ASP A 270 -3.29 -17.37 -5.44
C ASP A 270 -1.96 -17.01 -6.15
N SER A 271 -0.90 -16.69 -5.39
CA SER A 271 0.43 -16.44 -5.95
C SER A 271 1.00 -17.68 -6.64
N THR A 272 1.68 -17.45 -7.76
CA THR A 272 2.43 -18.45 -8.52
C THR A 272 3.88 -17.98 -8.71
N PRO A 273 4.81 -18.85 -9.15
CA PRO A 273 6.18 -18.42 -9.45
C PRO A 273 6.26 -17.29 -10.49
N GLU A 274 5.31 -17.24 -11.42
CA GLU A 274 5.26 -16.25 -12.51
C GLU A 274 4.42 -15.00 -12.17
N LYS A 275 3.59 -15.08 -11.13
CA LYS A 275 2.66 -14.00 -10.74
C LYS A 275 2.56 -13.91 -9.23
N ALA A 276 3.18 -12.90 -8.65
CA ALA A 276 2.99 -12.56 -7.25
C ALA A 276 1.62 -11.89 -7.04
N VAL A 277 0.88 -12.31 -6.02
CA VAL A 277 -0.40 -11.71 -5.64
C VAL A 277 -0.31 -11.27 -4.18
N PHE A 278 -0.62 -10.02 -3.90
CA PHE A 278 -0.66 -9.49 -2.54
C PHE A 278 -2.00 -8.82 -2.24
N ASN A 279 -2.53 -9.11 -1.05
CA ASN A 279 -3.73 -8.47 -0.54
C ASN A 279 -3.33 -7.30 0.35
N LEU A 280 -3.93 -6.13 0.17
CA LEU A 280 -3.83 -5.04 1.15
C LEU A 280 -4.50 -5.51 2.44
N THR A 281 -3.74 -5.83 3.47
CA THR A 281 -4.25 -6.20 4.79
C THR A 281 -4.97 -5.04 5.45
N VAL A 282 -4.29 -3.90 5.57
CA VAL A 282 -4.83 -2.65 6.14
C VAL A 282 -3.98 -1.46 5.69
N GLY A 283 -4.62 -0.34 5.35
CA GLY A 283 -3.91 0.90 5.01
C GLY A 283 -3.13 1.49 6.18
N LEU A 284 -2.21 2.43 5.92
CA LEU A 284 -1.55 3.17 6.99
C LEU A 284 -2.54 4.06 7.75
N ARG A 285 -2.13 4.54 8.93
CA ARG A 285 -2.95 5.48 9.70
C ARG A 285 -3.08 6.79 8.91
N ASP A 286 -4.29 7.06 8.42
CA ASP A 286 -4.56 8.25 7.63
C ASP A 286 -4.72 9.47 8.56
N THR A 287 -3.62 10.20 8.75
CA THR A 287 -3.63 11.48 9.48
C THR A 287 -4.09 12.63 8.56
N TRP A 288 -4.14 12.43 7.24
CA TRP A 288 -4.37 13.47 6.24
C TRP A 288 -5.84 13.63 5.84
N ALA A 289 -6.62 12.55 5.80
CA ALA A 289 -8.07 12.62 5.60
C ALA A 289 -8.77 13.51 6.65
N LYS A 290 -8.24 13.56 7.88
CA LYS A 290 -8.74 14.46 8.95
C LYS A 290 -8.43 15.94 8.72
N ILE A 291 -7.42 16.27 7.92
CA ILE A 291 -7.03 17.67 7.64
C ILE A 291 -7.81 18.23 6.44
N GLN A 292 -8.22 17.41 5.47
CA GLN A 292 -9.07 17.87 4.37
C GLN A 292 -10.55 18.04 4.75
N GLN A 293 -11.00 17.40 5.84
CA GLN A 293 -12.34 17.59 6.41
C GLN A 293 -12.42 18.73 7.42
N GLY A 294 -11.32 19.46 7.66
CA GLY A 294 -11.22 20.55 8.65
C GLY A 294 -10.98 21.91 8.03
#